data_AF-A0AAV5IA81-F1
#
_entry.id   AF-A0AAV5IA81-F1
#
_cell.length_a   1.000
_cell.length_b   1.000
_cell.length_c   1.000
_cell.angle_alpha   90.00
_cell.angle_beta   90.00
_cell.angle_gamma   90.00
#
_symmetry.space_group_name_H-M   'P 1'
#
loop_
_entity.id
_entity.type
_entity.pdbx_description
1 polymer ?
#
loop_
_entity_poly.entity_id
_entity_poly.type
_entity_poly.pdbx_seq_one_letter_code
_entity_poly.pdbx_strand_id
1 'polypeptide(L)'
;MANRLIPSLNRVLGGFLQSSRTTAGIHLPDQSTKLNLGKVMAVGSGVRTVHTRPLWKGSFVDAFLMKLKRKKDLLNNKKIWSRRSTILPEFVGCSVRIYNGKTHVRCKITEDKVGHKFGEFALTRKRKLRLAPTADKKRKPGGKK
;
A
#
# COMPACT_ATOMS: atom_id res chain seq x y z
N MET A 1 -54.63 -14.75 -40.95
CA MET A 1 -53.33 -14.05 -40.99
C MET A 1 -53.07 -13.42 -39.62
N ALA A 2 -51.81 -13.38 -39.18
CA ALA A 2 -51.39 -13.57 -37.79
C ALA A 2 -51.65 -12.40 -36.81
N ASN A 3 -52.19 -12.73 -35.64
CA ASN A 3 -52.19 -11.85 -34.47
C ASN A 3 -50.84 -12.00 -33.73
N ARG A 4 -50.00 -10.96 -33.78
CA ARG A 4 -48.77 -10.90 -32.99
C ARG A 4 -49.09 -10.44 -31.57
N LEU A 5 -48.97 -11.38 -30.63
CA LEU A 5 -49.01 -11.17 -29.18
C LEU A 5 -47.86 -10.24 -28.76
N ILE A 6 -48.19 -9.13 -28.08
CA ILE A 6 -47.23 -8.28 -27.37
C ILE A 6 -47.26 -8.73 -25.90
N PRO A 7 -46.17 -9.30 -25.34
CA PRO A 7 -46.16 -9.72 -23.94
C PRO A 7 -46.03 -8.48 -23.04
N SER A 8 -47.04 -8.26 -22.20
CA SER A 8 -47.02 -7.32 -21.09
C SER A 8 -46.00 -7.77 -20.04
N LEU A 9 -44.78 -7.25 -20.13
CA LEU A 9 -43.77 -7.46 -19.09
C LEU A 9 -44.15 -6.63 -17.85
N ASN A 10 -44.60 -7.38 -16.85
CA ASN A 10 -44.87 -6.93 -15.50
C ASN A 10 -43.72 -6.10 -14.93
N ARG A 11 -44.06 -4.87 -14.59
CA ARG A 11 -43.30 -3.92 -13.78
C ARG A 11 -43.20 -4.46 -12.35
N VAL A 12 -42.21 -5.31 -12.07
CA VAL A 12 -41.86 -5.67 -10.69
C VAL A 12 -40.92 -4.60 -10.16
N LEU A 13 -41.49 -3.70 -9.35
CA LEU A 13 -40.79 -2.75 -8.51
C LEU A 13 -39.88 -3.52 -7.54
N GLY A 14 -38.60 -3.64 -7.86
CA GLY A 14 -37.57 -4.11 -6.93
C GLY A 14 -37.32 -3.04 -5.88
N GLY A 15 -37.92 -3.19 -4.71
CA GLY A 15 -37.68 -2.35 -3.54
C GLY A 15 -36.20 -2.33 -3.17
N PHE A 16 -35.68 -1.12 -2.95
CA PHE A 16 -34.34 -0.87 -2.45
C PHE A 16 -34.27 -1.34 -0.99
N LEU A 17 -33.92 -2.61 -0.76
CA LEU A 17 -33.73 -3.12 0.61
C LEU A 17 -32.43 -2.51 1.16
N GLN A 18 -32.52 -1.65 2.18
CA GLN A 18 -31.36 -1.09 2.87
C GLN A 18 -30.49 -2.23 3.44
N SER A 19 -29.21 -2.26 3.08
CA SER A 19 -28.23 -3.15 3.71
C SER A 19 -28.10 -2.80 5.20
N SER A 20 -28.73 -3.60 6.06
CA SER A 20 -28.59 -3.49 7.51
C SER A 20 -27.23 -4.04 7.94
N ARG A 21 -26.35 -3.16 8.44
CA ARG A 21 -25.09 -3.55 9.08
C ARG A 21 -25.39 -4.21 10.44
N THR A 22 -24.99 -5.46 10.61
CA THR A 22 -24.90 -6.12 11.92
C THR A 22 -23.46 -6.50 12.25
N THR A 23 -23.12 -6.44 13.53
CA THR A 23 -21.77 -6.39 14.11
C THR A 23 -20.99 -7.71 14.06
N ALA A 24 -21.53 -8.76 13.44
CA ALA A 24 -20.84 -10.00 13.15
C ALA A 24 -21.22 -10.42 11.72
N GLY A 25 -20.21 -10.66 10.87
CA GLY A 25 -20.35 -10.77 9.42
C GLY A 25 -21.31 -11.84 8.89
N ILE A 26 -21.61 -11.72 7.59
CA ILE A 26 -22.56 -12.57 6.85
C ILE A 26 -21.99 -14.00 6.69
N HIS A 27 -22.89 -14.97 6.87
CA HIS A 27 -22.77 -16.42 6.79
C HIS A 27 -22.07 -16.96 5.52
N LEU A 28 -21.23 -18.00 5.68
CA LEU A 28 -20.81 -18.91 4.62
C LEU A 28 -21.90 -19.97 4.38
N PRO A 29 -22.16 -20.41 3.13
CA PRO A 29 -22.75 -21.71 2.87
C PRO A 29 -21.68 -22.76 2.53
N ASP A 30 -22.00 -23.96 2.98
CA ASP A 30 -21.26 -25.20 2.89
C ASP A 30 -20.75 -25.58 1.49
N GLN A 31 -19.67 -26.35 1.52
CA GLN A 31 -19.10 -27.23 0.49
C GLN A 31 -19.87 -27.27 -0.85
N SER A 32 -19.35 -26.60 -1.89
CA SER A 32 -19.67 -26.97 -3.27
C SER A 32 -18.40 -27.00 -4.14
N THR A 33 -18.06 -28.20 -4.59
CA THR A 33 -16.99 -28.48 -5.55
C THR A 33 -17.53 -28.42 -6.97
N LYS A 34 -17.61 -27.23 -7.59
CA LYS A 34 -17.74 -27.09 -9.05
C LYS A 34 -16.94 -25.90 -9.54
N LEU A 35 -15.90 -26.21 -10.32
CA LEU A 35 -15.09 -25.25 -11.07
C LEU A 35 -15.97 -24.61 -12.16
N ASN A 36 -15.89 -23.27 -12.30
CA ASN A 36 -15.52 -22.56 -13.54
C ASN A 36 -16.09 -21.13 -13.58
N LEU A 37 -15.23 -20.21 -14.06
CA LEU A 37 -15.53 -18.86 -14.55
C LEU A 37 -16.09 -17.86 -13.52
N GLY A 38 -15.19 -17.31 -12.71
CA GLY A 38 -15.48 -16.18 -11.84
C GLY A 38 -14.72 -16.29 -10.53
N LYS A 39 -13.38 -16.27 -10.60
CA LYS A 39 -12.56 -16.36 -9.39
C LYS A 39 -12.64 -15.04 -8.63
N VAL A 40 -13.69 -14.90 -7.82
CA VAL A 40 -13.76 -13.97 -6.71
C VAL A 40 -12.67 -14.38 -5.73
N MET A 41 -11.57 -13.63 -5.70
CA MET A 41 -10.57 -13.75 -4.63
C MET A 41 -10.92 -12.74 -3.55
N ALA A 42 -11.85 -13.11 -2.69
CA ALA A 42 -11.92 -12.53 -1.35
C ALA A 42 -10.87 -13.25 -0.50
N VAL A 43 -9.72 -12.61 -0.26
CA VAL A 43 -8.81 -13.02 0.81
C VAL A 43 -9.04 -12.06 1.97
N GLY A 44 -9.36 -12.63 3.13
CA GLY A 44 -9.70 -11.90 4.35
C GLY A 44 -8.59 -11.01 4.91
N SER A 45 -8.98 -10.27 5.95
CA SER A 45 -8.21 -9.34 6.79
C SER A 45 -7.03 -8.61 6.14
N GLY A 46 -7.32 -7.46 5.56
CA GLY A 46 -6.53 -6.27 5.88
C GLY A 46 -5.12 -6.21 5.33
N VAL A 47 -4.84 -6.73 4.13
CA VAL A 47 -3.72 -6.16 3.36
C VAL A 47 -4.14 -4.75 2.98
N ARG A 48 -3.73 -3.77 3.79
CA ARG A 48 -3.78 -2.36 3.42
C ARG A 48 -2.86 -2.21 2.22
N THR A 49 -3.36 -2.48 1.02
CA THR A 49 -2.70 -2.07 -0.20
C THR A 49 -2.68 -0.55 -0.16
N VAL A 50 -1.58 0.02 0.32
CA VAL A 50 -1.24 1.46 0.26
C VAL A 50 -1.08 1.95 -1.19
N HIS A 51 -1.51 1.15 -2.16
CA HIS A 51 -1.47 1.43 -3.57
C HIS A 51 -2.74 2.14 -3.99
N THR A 52 -2.60 3.42 -4.29
CA THR A 52 -3.60 4.25 -4.99
C THR A 52 -3.82 3.83 -6.46
N ARG A 53 -3.18 2.75 -6.93
CA ARG A 53 -3.30 2.25 -8.30
C ARG A 53 -4.39 1.18 -8.40
N PRO A 54 -5.21 1.19 -9.46
CA PRO A 54 -6.17 0.14 -9.72
C PRO A 54 -5.50 -1.23 -9.80
N LEU A 55 -6.18 -2.27 -9.29
CA LEU A 55 -5.69 -3.65 -9.25
C LEU A 55 -5.21 -4.16 -10.61
N TRP A 56 -5.94 -3.83 -11.68
CA TRP A 56 -5.61 -4.25 -13.05
C TRP A 56 -4.28 -3.68 -13.57
N LYS A 57 -3.78 -2.56 -13.02
CA LYS A 57 -2.47 -1.98 -13.40
C LYS A 57 -1.30 -2.58 -12.63
N GLY A 58 -1.57 -3.28 -11.53
CA GLY A 58 -0.54 -3.81 -10.63
C GLY A 58 0.30 -2.75 -9.91
N SER A 59 1.25 -3.24 -9.11
CA SER A 59 2.20 -2.41 -8.38
C SER A 59 3.16 -1.72 -9.33
N PHE A 60 3.37 -0.41 -9.14
CA PHE A 60 4.33 0.34 -9.94
C PHE A 60 5.76 -0.01 -9.50
N VAL A 61 6.61 -0.34 -10.48
CA VAL A 61 8.05 -0.56 -10.32
C VAL A 61 8.74 0.08 -11.52
N ASP A 62 9.80 0.85 -11.26
CA ASP A 62 10.56 1.51 -12.31
C ASP A 62 11.29 0.53 -13.23
N ALA A 63 11.49 0.89 -14.49
CA ALA A 63 12.14 0.04 -15.48
C ALA A 63 13.57 -0.35 -15.06
N PHE A 64 14.30 0.54 -14.39
CA PHE A 64 15.65 0.23 -13.90
C PHE A 64 15.63 -0.82 -12.78
N LEU A 65 14.62 -0.82 -11.90
CA LEU A 65 14.46 -1.81 -10.84
C LEU A 65 14.00 -3.15 -11.41
N MET A 66 13.14 -3.12 -12.43
CA MET A 66 12.71 -4.33 -13.14
C MET A 66 13.89 -5.06 -13.78
N LYS A 67 14.88 -4.35 -14.32
CA LYS A 67 16.12 -4.96 -14.86
C LYS A 67 17.00 -5.60 -13.79
N LEU A 68 16.96 -5.07 -12.56
CA LEU A 68 17.79 -5.53 -11.42
C LEU A 68 17.11 -6.61 -10.59
N LYS A 69 15.84 -6.91 -10.89
CA LYS A 69 14.97 -7.85 -10.20
C LYS A 69 15.64 -9.19 -9.86
N ARG A 70 16.36 -9.80 -10.81
CA ARG A 70 17.07 -11.09 -10.61
C ARG A 70 18.51 -10.98 -10.13
N LYS A 71 19.09 -9.77 -10.09
CA LYS A 71 20.53 -9.56 -9.82
C LYS A 71 20.73 -8.86 -8.48
N LYS A 72 20.69 -9.63 -7.39
CA LYS A 72 20.79 -9.11 -6.01
C LYS A 72 22.11 -8.37 -5.75
N ASP A 73 23.22 -8.86 -6.29
CA ASP A 73 24.54 -8.26 -6.08
C ASP A 73 24.63 -6.83 -6.62
N LEU A 74 24.03 -6.60 -7.79
CA LEU A 74 23.98 -5.27 -8.42
C LEU A 74 23.01 -4.30 -7.73
N LEU A 75 22.07 -4.84 -6.96
CA LEU A 75 21.11 -4.04 -6.21
C LEU A 75 21.69 -3.56 -4.88
N ASN A 76 22.68 -4.29 -4.34
CA ASN A 76 23.37 -3.88 -3.12
C ASN A 76 24.08 -2.54 -3.31
N ASN A 77 23.85 -1.62 -2.37
CA ASN A 77 24.28 -0.23 -2.38
C ASN A 77 23.83 0.62 -3.59
N LYS A 78 22.85 0.16 -4.38
CA LYS A 78 22.33 0.92 -5.51
C LYS A 78 21.61 2.19 -5.05
N LYS A 79 21.86 3.29 -5.76
CA LYS A 79 21.13 4.56 -5.60
C LYS A 79 19.77 4.47 -6.29
N ILE A 80 18.71 4.72 -5.53
CA ILE A 80 17.31 4.70 -5.97
C ILE A 80 16.77 6.12 -5.93
N TRP A 81 16.43 6.66 -7.09
CA TRP A 81 15.69 7.91 -7.21
C TRP A 81 14.17 7.70 -7.21
N SER A 82 13.71 6.51 -7.64
CA SER A 82 12.30 6.20 -7.82
C SER A 82 11.62 5.85 -6.49
N ARG A 83 11.20 6.88 -5.76
CA ARG A 83 10.49 6.74 -4.46
C ARG A 83 9.09 6.14 -4.56
N ARG A 84 8.47 6.23 -5.75
CA ARG A 84 7.12 5.69 -6.02
C ARG A 84 7.08 4.18 -6.25
N SER A 85 8.23 3.57 -6.48
CA SER A 85 8.35 2.14 -6.76
C SER A 85 8.06 1.31 -5.51
N THR A 86 7.37 0.21 -5.73
CA THR A 86 6.99 -0.75 -4.68
C THR A 86 8.13 -1.72 -4.43
N ILE A 87 8.34 -2.10 -3.17
CA ILE A 87 9.30 -3.13 -2.78
C ILE A 87 8.71 -4.49 -3.13
N LEU A 88 9.37 -5.18 -4.06
CA LEU A 88 9.07 -6.55 -4.44
C LEU A 88 9.72 -7.53 -3.45
N PRO A 89 9.16 -8.75 -3.30
CA PRO A 89 9.75 -9.79 -2.45
C PRO A 89 11.17 -10.17 -2.89
N GLU A 90 11.51 -9.97 -4.16
CA GLU A 90 12.82 -10.30 -4.71
C GLU A 90 13.94 -9.37 -4.22
N PHE A 91 13.59 -8.20 -3.67
CA PHE A 91 14.54 -7.24 -3.12
C PHE A 91 14.86 -7.48 -1.64
N VAL A 92 14.24 -8.47 -1.01
CA VAL A 92 14.50 -8.82 0.40
C VAL A 92 15.96 -9.22 0.58
N GLY A 93 16.57 -8.72 1.66
CA GLY A 93 17.99 -8.93 1.98
C GLY A 93 18.95 -7.94 1.33
N CYS A 94 18.49 -7.13 0.38
CA CYS A 94 19.33 -6.11 -0.26
C CYS A 94 19.40 -4.82 0.58
N SER A 95 20.52 -4.12 0.51
CA SER A 95 20.68 -2.78 1.10
C SER A 95 20.71 -1.72 0.02
N VAL A 96 19.75 -0.79 0.01
CA VAL A 96 19.61 0.23 -1.04
C VAL A 96 19.80 1.64 -0.49
N ARG A 97 20.11 2.60 -1.37
CA ARG A 97 20.29 4.02 -1.02
C ARG A 97 19.17 4.84 -1.64
N ILE A 98 18.19 5.27 -0.86
CA ILE A 98 16.98 5.94 -1.32
C ILE A 98 17.17 7.46 -1.29
N TYR A 99 16.92 8.13 -2.41
CA TYR A 99 17.06 9.59 -2.49
C TYR A 99 15.94 10.30 -1.73
N ASN A 100 16.31 11.34 -0.98
CA ASN A 100 15.42 12.08 -0.09
C ASN A 100 15.22 13.55 -0.50
N GLY A 101 15.70 13.95 -1.68
CA GLY A 101 15.69 15.34 -2.15
C GLY A 101 16.95 16.15 -1.83
N LYS A 102 17.86 15.60 -1.02
CA LYS A 102 19.19 16.18 -0.73
C LYS A 102 20.27 15.11 -0.74
N THR A 103 20.11 14.13 0.14
CA THR A 103 21.04 13.01 0.32
C THR A 103 20.34 11.67 0.07
N HIS A 104 21.13 10.60 0.03
CA HIS A 104 20.60 9.24 -0.06
C HIS A 104 20.64 8.56 1.31
N VAL A 105 19.49 8.05 1.76
CA VAL A 105 19.34 7.32 3.01
C VAL A 105 19.57 5.83 2.74
N ARG A 106 20.49 5.19 3.47
CA ARG A 106 20.70 3.74 3.36
C ARG A 106 19.58 3.01 4.11
N CYS A 107 18.93 2.07 3.45
CA CYS A 107 17.86 1.25 4.01
C CYS A 107 18.11 -0.22 3.66
N LYS A 108 18.12 -1.10 4.68
CA LYS A 108 18.11 -2.56 4.50
C LYS A 108 16.66 -3.03 4.31
N ILE A 109 16.41 -3.83 3.29
CA ILE A 109 15.08 -4.33 2.96
C ILE A 109 14.83 -5.64 3.73
N THR A 110 13.81 -5.62 4.59
CA THR A 110 13.28 -6.79 5.32
C THR A 110 11.95 -7.23 4.70
N GLU A 111 11.45 -8.40 5.07
CA GLU A 111 10.19 -8.96 4.56
C GLU A 111 8.98 -8.07 4.88
N ASP A 112 8.97 -7.45 6.06
CA ASP A 112 7.90 -6.52 6.47
C ASP A 112 7.79 -5.28 5.58
N LYS A 113 8.84 -4.97 4.80
CA LYS A 113 8.84 -3.82 3.88
C LYS A 113 8.26 -4.17 2.52
N VAL A 114 7.99 -5.43 2.23
CA VAL A 114 7.38 -5.86 0.97
C VAL A 114 5.98 -5.27 0.84
N GLY A 115 5.65 -4.75 -0.34
CA GLY A 115 4.38 -4.06 -0.57
C GLY A 115 4.39 -2.57 -0.21
N HIS A 116 5.36 -2.09 0.57
CA HIS A 116 5.54 -0.66 0.80
C HIS A 116 6.29 0.04 -0.34
N LYS A 117 6.20 1.37 -0.42
CA LYS A 117 6.99 2.16 -1.37
C LYS A 117 8.34 2.53 -0.79
N PHE A 118 9.36 2.62 -1.64
CA PHE A 118 10.68 3.10 -1.22
C PHE A 118 10.62 4.49 -0.57
N GLY A 119 9.70 5.34 -1.01
CA GLY A 119 9.52 6.70 -0.48
C GLY A 119 9.11 6.77 0.98
N GLU A 120 8.46 5.74 1.52
CA GLU A 120 8.01 5.68 2.92
C GLU A 120 9.18 5.57 3.90
N PHE A 121 10.30 4.97 3.45
CA PHE A 121 11.49 4.76 4.26
C PHE A 121 12.51 5.92 4.16
N ALA A 122 12.20 6.98 3.40
CA ALA A 122 13.05 8.15 3.24
C ALA A 122 12.28 9.43 3.61
N LEU A 123 12.51 9.92 4.83
CA LEU A 123 11.85 11.09 5.42
C LEU A 123 12.38 12.42 4.86
N THR A 124 11.57 13.16 4.11
CA THR A 124 12.00 14.40 3.42
C THR A 124 12.14 15.63 4.30
N ARG A 125 11.35 15.70 5.37
CA ARG A 125 11.37 16.84 6.29
C ARG A 125 12.05 16.47 7.58
N LYS A 126 12.85 17.39 8.11
CA LYS A 126 13.37 17.28 9.48
C LYS A 126 12.18 17.31 10.44
N ARG A 127 12.11 16.34 11.35
CA ARG A 127 11.09 16.34 12.41
C ARG A 127 11.37 17.53 13.32
N LYS A 128 10.43 18.48 13.40
CA LYS A 128 10.49 19.53 14.44
C LYS A 128 10.21 18.84 15.77
N LEU A 129 11.23 18.66 16.60
CA LEU A 129 10.98 18.28 17.98
C LEU A 129 10.19 19.41 18.63
N ARG A 130 9.02 19.09 19.18
CA ARG A 130 8.40 19.97 20.17
C ARG A 130 9.29 19.87 21.40
N LEU A 131 10.16 20.86 21.57
CA LEU A 131 10.85 21.03 22.84
C LEU A 131 9.76 21.23 23.88
N ALA A 132 9.76 20.41 24.93
CA ALA A 132 8.96 20.70 26.12
C ALA A 132 9.29 22.14 26.56
N PRO A 133 8.32 22.92 27.07
CA PRO A 133 8.61 24.24 27.60
C PRO A 133 9.74 24.08 28.62
N THR A 134 10.90 24.64 28.30
CA THR A 134 12.05 24.62 29.19
C THR A 134 11.64 25.39 30.43
N ALA A 135 11.45 24.71 31.56
CA ALA A 135 11.44 25.36 32.86
C ALA A 135 12.70 26.22 32.96
N ASP A 136 12.52 27.50 33.28
CA ASP A 136 13.55 28.54 33.29
C ASP A 136 14.84 28.04 33.96
N LYS A 137 15.87 27.75 33.15
CA LYS A 137 17.22 27.61 33.66
C LYS A 137 17.70 29.00 34.06
N LYS A 138 17.51 29.33 35.34
CA LYS A 138 18.08 30.46 36.07
C LYS A 138 19.52 30.67 35.59
N ARG A 139 19.74 31.72 34.80
CA ARG A 139 21.07 32.11 34.30
C ARG A 139 21.96 32.35 35.53
N LYS A 140 23.10 31.65 35.63
CA LYS A 140 24.14 32.00 36.61
C LYS A 140 24.64 33.41 36.27
N PRO A 141 24.72 34.35 37.24
CA PRO A 141 25.29 35.66 36.99
C PRO A 141 26.78 35.50 36.68
N GLY A 142 27.25 36.23 35.66
CA GLY A 142 28.61 36.18 35.17
C GLY A 142 29.63 36.53 36.27
N GLY A 143 30.63 35.66 36.44
CA GLY A 143 31.82 35.99 37.20
C GLY A 143 32.77 36.79 36.32
N LYS A 144 32.96 38.07 36.65
CA LYS A 144 34.13 38.84 36.21
C LYS A 144 35.36 38.29 36.92
N LYS A 145 36.43 38.00 36.17
CA LYS A 145 37.84 38.15 36.58
C LYS A 145 38.67 38.32 35.32
#